data_AF-A0A6G2DQ52-F1
#
_entry.id   AF-A0A6G2DQ52-F1
#
_cell.length_a   1.000
_cell.length_b   1.000
_cell.length_c   1.000
_cell.angle_alpha   90.00
_cell.angle_beta   90.00
_cell.angle_gamma   90.00
#
_symmetry.space_group_name_H-M   'P 1'
#
loop_
_entity.id
_entity.type
_entity.pdbx_description
1 polymer ?
#
loop_
_entity_poly.entity_id
_entity_poly.type
_entity_poly.pdbx_seq_one_letter_code
_entity_poly.pdbx_strand_id
1 'polypeptide(L)'
;IVYSRDFIEKEEYAFNPNTFFYYETEILDYEAELKGYKRIYTPKIKVLHHQNVATNQVYTNLLEKTLFSNKCNFKSTSYFLKLMKENEDV
;
A
#
# COMPACT_ATOMS: atom_id res chain seq x y z
N ILE A 1 -4.74 -1.60 -9.60
CA ILE A 1 -5.94 -1.16 -8.84
C ILE A 1 -6.71 -0.16 -9.69
N VAL A 2 -8.03 -0.13 -9.58
CA VAL A 2 -8.89 0.83 -10.28
C VAL A 2 -9.76 1.53 -9.23
N TYR A 3 -9.77 2.85 -9.22
CA TYR A 3 -10.56 3.67 -8.30
C TYR A 3 -11.85 4.15 -8.98
N SER A 4 -12.94 4.25 -8.22
CA SER A 4 -14.16 4.90 -8.69
C SER A 4 -13.95 6.42 -8.76
N ARG A 5 -14.81 7.11 -9.53
CA ARG A 5 -14.82 8.58 -9.54
C ARG A 5 -15.04 9.15 -8.14
N ASP A 6 -16.01 8.60 -7.41
CA ASP A 6 -16.33 9.04 -6.04
C ASP A 6 -15.12 8.92 -5.10
N PHE A 7 -14.29 7.89 -5.26
CA PHE A 7 -13.06 7.77 -4.47
C PHE A 7 -12.09 8.91 -4.80
N ILE A 8 -11.85 9.17 -6.09
CA ILE A 8 -10.94 10.22 -6.56
C ILE A 8 -11.40 11.62 -6.12
N GLU A 9 -12.71 11.85 -6.02
CA GLU A 9 -13.26 13.12 -5.57
C GLU A 9 -13.19 13.30 -4.04
N LYS A 10 -13.17 12.20 -3.27
CA LYS A 10 -13.18 12.21 -1.80
C LYS A 10 -11.79 12.15 -1.17
N GLU A 11 -10.85 11.48 -1.83
CA GLU A 11 -9.54 11.17 -1.28
C GLU A 11 -8.46 12.02 -1.93
N GLU A 12 -7.60 12.63 -1.11
CA GLU A 12 -6.49 13.44 -1.60
C GLU A 12 -5.39 12.58 -2.24
N TYR A 13 -5.19 11.37 -1.73
CA TYR A 13 -4.15 10.44 -2.19
C TYR A 13 -4.75 9.09 -2.59
N ALA A 14 -4.26 8.52 -3.70
CA ALA A 14 -4.65 7.17 -4.14
C ALA A 14 -4.13 6.07 -3.20
N PHE A 15 -2.97 6.32 -2.58
CA PHE A 15 -2.31 5.43 -1.62
C PHE A 15 -1.78 6.27 -0.47
N ASN A 16 -1.65 5.66 0.71
CA ASN A 16 -1.14 6.36 1.88
C ASN A 16 0.29 6.90 1.64
N PRO A 17 0.54 8.22 1.76
CA PRO A 17 1.82 8.83 1.41
C PRO A 17 2.95 8.49 2.40
N ASN A 18 2.64 7.89 3.56
CA ASN A 18 3.64 7.65 4.61
C ASN A 18 4.51 6.40 4.39
N THR A 19 4.08 5.49 3.51
CA THR A 19 4.61 4.11 3.46
C THR A 19 5.47 3.79 2.25
N PHE A 20 5.79 4.77 1.41
CA PHE A 20 6.63 4.58 0.22
C PHE A 20 6.19 3.36 -0.62
N PHE A 21 4.88 3.15 -0.78
CA PHE A 21 4.31 2.02 -1.52
C PHE A 21 4.55 0.61 -0.91
N TYR A 22 5.19 0.49 0.26
CA TYR A 22 5.22 -0.77 0.99
C TYR A 22 3.92 -0.93 1.79
N TYR A 23 3.29 -2.11 1.74
CA TYR A 23 1.98 -2.39 2.36
C TYR A 23 0.83 -1.51 1.84
N GLU A 24 1.00 -0.94 0.64
CA GLU A 24 0.05 -0.03 0.02
C GLU A 24 -1.36 -0.61 -0.13
N THR A 25 -1.48 -1.90 -0.43
CA THR A 25 -2.77 -2.54 -0.69
C THR A 25 -3.47 -2.94 0.60
N GLU A 26 -2.72 -3.40 1.59
CA GLU A 26 -3.20 -3.79 2.91
C GLU A 26 -3.69 -2.57 3.68
N ILE A 27 -2.93 -1.48 3.64
CA ILE A 27 -3.32 -0.21 4.27
C ILE A 27 -4.55 0.38 3.56
N LEU A 28 -4.56 0.40 2.21
CA LEU A 28 -5.70 0.89 1.44
C LEU A 28 -6.97 0.08 1.73
N ASP A 29 -6.85 -1.24 1.81
CA ASP A 29 -7.97 -2.13 2.12
C ASP A 29 -8.55 -1.84 3.50
N TYR A 30 -7.68 -1.68 4.51
CA TYR A 30 -8.08 -1.36 5.87
C TYR A 30 -8.71 0.04 5.99
N GLU A 31 -8.11 1.07 5.39
CA GLU A 31 -8.68 2.43 5.37
C GLU A 31 -10.04 2.45 4.66
N ALA A 32 -10.19 1.71 3.56
CA ALA A 32 -11.45 1.54 2.87
C ALA A 32 -12.50 0.85 3.78
N GLU A 33 -12.10 -0.10 4.62
CA GLU A 33 -12.98 -0.71 5.60
C GLU A 33 -13.49 0.28 6.64
N LEU A 34 -12.57 1.02 7.28
CA LEU A 34 -12.91 2.04 8.28
C LEU A 34 -13.86 3.10 7.72
N LYS A 35 -13.71 3.45 6.44
CA LYS A 35 -14.56 4.44 5.74
C LYS A 35 -15.85 3.85 5.16
N GLY A 36 -16.09 2.54 5.32
CA GLY A 36 -17.27 1.85 4.78
C GLY A 36 -17.30 1.77 3.25
N TYR A 37 -16.14 1.83 2.60
CA TYR A 37 -16.02 1.79 1.14
C TYR A 37 -16.18 0.37 0.60
N LYS A 38 -16.84 0.29 -0.56
CA LYS A 38 -17.01 -0.97 -1.29
C LYS A 38 -15.73 -1.33 -2.03
N ARG A 39 -15.32 -2.59 -1.89
CA ARG A 39 -14.15 -3.18 -2.54
C ARG A 39 -14.61 -4.39 -3.34
N ILE A 40 -14.14 -4.54 -4.58
CA ILE A 40 -14.56 -5.61 -5.48
C ILE A 40 -13.33 -6.26 -6.12
N TYR A 41 -13.26 -7.58 -6.03
CA TYR A 41 -12.30 -8.40 -6.77
C TYR A 41 -13.00 -9.14 -7.91
N THR A 42 -12.33 -9.24 -9.07
CA THR A 42 -12.80 -10.06 -10.18
C THR A 42 -11.63 -10.82 -10.84
N PRO A 43 -11.71 -12.16 -10.94
CA PRO A 43 -10.66 -12.94 -11.62
C PRO A 43 -10.74 -12.84 -13.15
N LYS A 44 -11.78 -12.17 -13.69
CA LYS A 44 -11.97 -11.98 -15.14
C LYS A 44 -10.97 -11.00 -15.73
N ILE A 45 -10.43 -10.08 -14.91
CA ILE A 45 -9.40 -9.13 -15.32
C ILE A 45 -8.08 -9.62 -14.76
N LYS A 46 -7.09 -9.82 -15.64
CA LYS A 46 -5.75 -10.23 -15.27
C LYS A 46 -4.76 -9.18 -15.74
N VAL A 47 -3.87 -8.77 -14.84
CA VAL A 47 -2.82 -7.79 -15.13
C VAL A 47 -1.49 -8.44 -14.80
N LEU A 48 -0.53 -8.36 -15.71
CA LEU A 48 0.85 -8.77 -15.44
C LEU A 48 1.52 -7.69 -14.58
N HIS A 49 1.92 -8.07 -13.38
CA HIS A 49 2.62 -7.19 -12.45
C HIS A 49 4.07 -7.62 -12.30
N HIS A 50 5.01 -6.74 -12.67
CA HIS A 50 6.43 -6.98 -12.51
C HIS A 50 6.92 -6.40 -11.18
N GLN A 51 7.08 -7.26 -10.18
CA GLN A 51 7.58 -6.85 -8.87
C GLN A 51 9.05 -6.38 -8.93
N ASN A 52 9.40 -5.42 -8.08
CA ASN A 52 10.77 -4.95 -7.83
C ASN A 52 11.51 -4.28 -9.00
N VAL A 53 10.84 -3.95 -10.11
CA VAL A 53 11.49 -3.35 -11.29
C VAL A 53 12.21 -2.05 -10.93
N ALA A 54 11.53 -1.12 -10.25
CA ALA A 54 12.12 0.15 -9.85
C ALA A 54 13.32 -0.05 -8.89
N THR A 55 13.18 -0.89 -7.88
CA THR A 55 14.24 -1.17 -6.92
C THR A 55 15.46 -1.83 -7.57
N ASN A 56 15.23 -2.74 -8.52
CA ASN A 56 16.30 -3.40 -9.29
C ASN A 56 17.04 -2.43 -10.22
N GLN A 57 16.36 -1.39 -10.71
CA GLN A 57 16.98 -0.37 -11.56
C GLN A 57 17.89 0.56 -10.74
N VAL A 58 17.53 0.83 -9.48
CA VAL A 58 18.27 1.75 -8.60
C VAL A 58 19.41 1.06 -7.87
N TYR A 59 19.20 -0.17 -7.39
CA TYR A 59 20.19 -0.89 -6.58
C TYR A 59 20.76 -2.10 -7.33
N THR A 60 22.07 -2.06 -7.58
CA THR A 60 22.84 -3.19 -8.12
C THR A 60 23.42 -4.08 -7.02
N ASN A 61 23.63 -3.53 -5.82
CA ASN A 61 24.12 -4.26 -4.65
C ASN A 61 22.97 -4.89 -3.85
N LEU A 62 23.04 -6.21 -3.66
CA LEU A 62 22.02 -6.97 -2.93
C LEU A 62 21.89 -6.57 -1.45
N LEU A 63 23.00 -6.27 -0.77
CA LEU A 63 22.99 -5.86 0.63
C LEU A 63 22.28 -4.52 0.80
N GLU A 64 22.64 -3.53 -0.02
CA GLU A 64 22.02 -2.20 0.02
C GLU A 64 20.52 -2.27 -0.28
N LYS A 65 20.15 -3.06 -1.30
CA LYS A 65 18.75 -3.34 -1.63
C LYS A 65 18.00 -3.94 -0.45
N THR A 66 18.60 -4.92 0.22
CA THR A 66 17.99 -5.60 1.37
C THR A 66 17.80 -4.63 2.54
N LEU A 67 18.82 -3.82 2.85
CA LEU A 67 18.73 -2.81 3.90
C LEU A 67 17.65 -1.77 3.60
N PHE A 68 17.55 -1.32 2.35
CA PHE A 68 16.52 -0.40 1.90
C PHE A 68 15.11 -1.01 2.05
N SER A 69 14.90 -2.21 1.51
CA SER A 69 13.60 -2.89 1.62
C SER A 69 13.22 -3.14 3.07
N ASN A 70 14.15 -3.56 3.94
CA ASN A 70 13.87 -3.75 5.36
C ASN A 70 13.51 -2.45 6.07
N LYS A 71 14.19 -1.33 5.74
CA LYS A 71 13.85 -0.01 6.27
C LYS A 71 12.43 0.41 5.88
N CYS A 72 12.06 0.24 4.61
CA CYS A 72 10.71 0.53 4.12
C CYS A 72 9.67 -0.38 4.79
N ASN A 73 9.90 -1.69 4.83
CA ASN A 73 9.03 -2.65 5.51
C ASN A 73 8.81 -2.27 6.98
N PHE A 74 9.87 -1.96 7.72
CA PHE A 74 9.77 -1.57 9.12
C PHE A 74 8.92 -0.30 9.27
N LYS A 75 9.17 0.73 8.46
CA LYS A 75 8.40 1.99 8.53
C LYS A 75 6.92 1.76 8.22
N SER A 76 6.62 1.02 7.16
CA SER A 76 5.25 0.82 6.69
C SER A 76 4.44 -0.09 7.60
N THR A 77 5.04 -1.17 8.11
CA THR A 77 4.36 -2.04 9.08
C THR A 77 4.18 -1.35 10.43
N SER A 78 5.15 -0.55 10.89
CA SER A 78 5.00 0.25 12.11
C SER A 78 3.88 1.29 11.97
N TYR A 79 3.78 1.95 10.81
CA TYR A 79 2.67 2.84 10.51
C TYR A 79 1.33 2.11 10.52
N PHE A 80 1.26 0.96 9.84
CA PHE A 80 0.02 0.19 9.76
C PHE A 80 -0.44 -0.33 11.13
N LEU A 81 0.48 -0.87 11.95
CA LEU A 81 0.17 -1.28 13.32
C LEU A 81 -0.34 -0.12 14.18
N LYS A 82 0.23 1.07 14.02
CA LYS A 82 -0.24 2.28 14.71
C LYS A 82 -1.66 2.62 14.26
N LEU A 83 -1.92 2.63 12.96
CA LEU A 83 -3.25 2.89 12.39
C LEU A 83 -4.29 1.90 12.92
N MET A 84 -3.96 0.61 13.00
CA MET A 84 -4.86 -0.42 13.55
C MET A 84 -5.18 -0.18 15.02
N LYS A 85 -4.16 0.10 15.85
CA LYS A 85 -4.34 0.36 17.28
C LYS A 85 -5.18 1.61 17.57
N GLU A 86 -5.04 2.65 16.74
CA GLU A 86 -5.83 3.87 16.88
C GLU A 86 -7.32 3.66 16.55
N ASN A 87 -7.68 2.54 15.90
CA ASN A 87 -9.04 2.20 15.49
C ASN A 87 -9.53 0.87 16.09
N GLU A 88 -8.87 0.35 17.14
CA GLU A 88 -9.20 -0.93 17.77
C GLU A 88 -10.43 -0.84 18.71
N ASP A 89 -10.85 0.39 19.07
CA ASP A 89 -11.97 0.70 19.97
C ASP A 89 -13.15 1.43 19.28
N VAL A 90 -13.20 1.47 17.95
CA VAL A 90 -14.28 2.12 17.15
C VAL A 90 -15.25 1.09 16.58
#